data_AF-A0A840WPB2-F1
#
_entry.id   AF-A0A840WPB2-F1
#
_cell.length_a   1.000
_cell.length_b   1.000
_cell.length_c   1.000
_cell.angle_alpha   90.00
_cell.angle_beta   90.00
_cell.angle_gamma   90.00
#
_symmetry.space_group_name_H-M   'P 1'
#
loop_
_entity.id
_entity.type
_entity.pdbx_description
1 polymer ?
#
loop_
_entity_poly.entity_id
_entity_poly.type
_entity_poly.pdbx_seq_one_letter_code
_entity_poly.pdbx_strand_id
1 'polypeptide(L)'
;MARVRMPADIEREDKILAGLTARQLVIIGAPGILLWALYQGLGHLVHPLAIAVAAVPVMGAATAAALVQRDGLSLDRLLLAAVRFARSPKRRASGIAGALPVPSWVRADTPRLPSPWDLPVHAIGDDGVVDLGEHGCAAVVACTTVSFSLRTPAEQAGLVSGFASFLNSLTAPVQIVIRAESIRLDPLVDSLDQAAPGLPHPALEAAARDHADHLAALARSQSLLRRQVLVVVRDAGDISRAAATVRRRAEDAVRVLAAAGTLARLLTGPEVHAVLVSAADPAGRHGPPEALAPTDAVITGPTGGGEEG
;
A
#
# COMPACT_ATOMS: atom_id res chain seq x y z
N MET A 1 -32.89 -8.27 5.29
CA MET A 1 -31.42 -8.39 5.30
C MET A 1 -30.88 -7.60 6.47
N ALA A 2 -30.37 -8.26 7.52
CA ALA A 2 -29.70 -7.56 8.61
C ALA A 2 -28.40 -6.95 8.06
N ARG A 3 -28.27 -5.61 8.10
CA ARG A 3 -27.02 -4.92 7.77
C ARG A 3 -25.95 -5.39 8.77
N VAL A 4 -25.08 -6.28 8.32
CA VAL A 4 -23.86 -6.62 9.05
C VAL A 4 -23.02 -5.35 9.10
N ARG A 5 -22.90 -4.77 10.30
CA ARG A 5 -21.99 -3.63 10.53
C ARG A 5 -20.57 -4.18 10.51
N MET A 6 -19.90 -4.11 9.36
CA MET A 6 -18.45 -4.30 9.34
C MET A 6 -17.79 -3.11 10.03
N PRO A 7 -16.98 -3.33 11.09
CA PRO A 7 -16.23 -2.25 11.71
C PRO A 7 -15.27 -1.65 10.68
N ALA A 8 -15.15 -0.33 10.67
CA ALA A 8 -14.29 0.40 9.74
C ALA A 8 -12.80 0.10 9.92
N ASP A 9 -12.43 -0.52 11.04
CA ASP A 9 -11.08 -0.94 11.38
C ASP A 9 -11.10 -2.44 11.70
N ILE A 10 -10.61 -3.24 10.75
CA ILE A 10 -10.57 -4.72 10.83
C ILE A 10 -9.34 -5.17 11.64
N GLU A 11 -8.33 -4.31 11.82
CA GLU A 11 -7.12 -4.61 12.60
C GLU A 11 -7.24 -4.18 14.07
N ARG A 12 -8.46 -4.04 14.58
CA ARG A 12 -8.68 -3.60 15.95
C ARG A 12 -8.22 -4.68 16.93
N GLU A 13 -7.19 -4.38 17.73
CA GLU A 13 -6.69 -5.29 18.76
C GLU A 13 -7.82 -5.77 19.69
N ASP A 14 -7.81 -7.07 20.00
CA ASP A 14 -8.80 -7.68 20.88
C ASP A 14 -8.77 -7.05 22.28
N LYS A 15 -9.97 -6.72 22.77
CA LYS A 15 -10.19 -6.16 24.10
C LYS A 15 -10.33 -7.30 25.09
N ILE A 16 -9.45 -7.34 26.09
CA ILE A 16 -9.37 -8.47 27.03
C ILE A 16 -10.10 -8.16 28.33
N LEU A 17 -9.91 -6.96 28.90
CA LEU A 17 -10.46 -6.61 30.20
C LEU A 17 -10.90 -5.14 30.23
N ALA A 18 -12.12 -4.87 30.72
CA ALA A 18 -12.68 -3.52 30.86
C ALA A 18 -12.61 -2.64 29.59
N GLY A 19 -12.62 -3.27 28.40
CA GLY A 19 -12.52 -2.57 27.12
C GLY A 19 -11.10 -2.15 26.71
N LEU A 20 -10.07 -2.55 27.47
CA LEU A 20 -8.65 -2.32 27.18
C LEU A 20 -8.02 -3.51 26.45
N THR A 21 -7.04 -3.23 25.60
CA THR A 21 -6.24 -4.27 24.92
C THR A 21 -5.19 -4.86 25.87
N ALA A 22 -4.69 -6.05 25.57
CA ALA A 22 -3.59 -6.68 26.34
C ALA A 22 -2.40 -5.70 26.50
N ARG A 23 -2.08 -5.00 25.41
CA ARG A 23 -1.02 -3.99 25.35
C ARG A 23 -1.27 -2.85 26.32
N GLN A 24 -2.49 -2.28 26.33
CA GLN A 24 -2.85 -1.19 27.22
C GLN A 24 -2.78 -1.59 28.70
N LEU A 25 -3.20 -2.81 29.02
CA LEU A 25 -3.08 -3.37 30.38
C LEU A 25 -1.62 -3.50 30.81
N VAL A 26 -0.72 -3.90 29.93
CA VAL A 26 0.71 -3.98 30.25
C VAL A 26 1.31 -2.60 30.45
N ILE A 27 1.01 -1.64 29.57
CA ILE A 27 1.55 -0.26 29.65
C ILE A 27 1.10 0.45 30.93
N ILE A 28 -0.14 0.24 31.37
CA ILE A 28 -0.67 0.83 32.60
C ILE A 28 -0.29 0.00 33.84
N GLY A 29 -0.35 -1.32 33.73
CA GLY A 29 -0.14 -2.26 34.82
C GLY A 29 1.30 -2.33 35.29
N ALA A 30 2.28 -2.32 34.38
CA ALA A 30 3.69 -2.44 34.76
C ALA A 30 4.18 -1.27 35.64
N PRO A 31 3.91 0.01 35.32
CA PRO A 31 4.20 1.12 36.23
C PRO A 31 3.44 1.03 37.55
N GLY A 32 2.17 0.58 37.52
CA GLY A 32 1.38 0.40 38.74
C GLY A 32 1.96 -0.66 39.69
N ILE A 33 2.36 -1.81 39.15
CA ILE A 33 3.02 -2.89 39.91
C ILE A 33 4.38 -2.40 40.45
N LEU A 34 5.16 -1.68 39.64
CA LEU A 34 6.45 -1.14 40.07
C LEU A 34 6.29 -0.13 41.21
N LEU A 35 5.34 0.81 41.10
CA LEU A 35 5.03 1.77 42.15
C LEU A 35 4.54 1.09 43.43
N TRP A 36 3.73 0.04 43.31
CA TRP A 36 3.28 -0.76 44.45
C TRP A 36 4.43 -1.50 45.13
N ALA A 37 5.32 -2.14 44.36
CA ALA A 37 6.50 -2.80 44.90
C ALA A 37 7.45 -1.81 45.60
N LEU A 38 7.64 -0.63 45.02
CA LEU A 38 8.44 0.45 45.61
C LEU A 38 7.80 0.97 46.91
N TYR A 39 6.47 1.09 46.96
CA TYR A 39 5.74 1.45 48.17
C TYR A 39 5.92 0.40 49.28
N GLN A 40 5.87 -0.90 48.95
CA GLN A 40 6.08 -1.95 49.95
C GLN A 40 7.51 -1.95 50.51
N GLY A 41 8.51 -1.62 49.69
CA GLY A 41 9.90 -1.56 50.11
C GLY A 41 10.27 -0.27 50.86
N LEU A 42 9.84 0.90 50.36
CA LEU A 42 10.27 2.22 50.84
C LEU A 42 9.17 3.02 51.56
N GLY A 43 7.94 2.51 51.61
CA GLY A 43 6.80 3.21 52.24
C GLY A 43 6.96 3.43 53.74
N HIS A 44 7.85 2.69 54.39
CA HIS A 44 8.22 2.93 55.79
C HIS A 44 9.18 4.13 55.96
N LEU A 45 9.88 4.55 54.90
CA LEU A 45 10.83 5.66 54.90
C LEU A 45 10.21 6.99 54.41
N VAL A 46 9.17 6.92 53.58
CA VAL A 46 8.63 8.08 52.85
C VAL A 46 7.16 8.28 53.21
N HIS A 47 6.77 9.53 53.47
CA HIS A 47 5.39 9.88 53.81
C HIS A 47 4.42 9.45 52.68
N PRO A 48 3.28 8.79 52.97
CA PRO A 48 2.37 8.25 51.95
C PRO A 48 1.91 9.28 50.91
N LEU A 49 1.70 10.54 51.33
CA LEU A 49 1.34 11.64 50.42
C LEU A 49 2.43 11.95 49.38
N ALA A 50 3.71 11.86 49.74
CA ALA A 50 4.79 12.12 48.80
C ALA A 50 4.85 11.04 47.70
N ILE A 51 4.57 9.78 48.06
CA ILE A 51 4.47 8.68 47.11
C ILE A 51 3.25 8.88 46.19
N ALA A 52 2.10 9.28 46.74
CA ALA A 52 0.91 9.56 45.94
C ALA A 52 1.14 10.69 44.92
N VAL A 53 1.76 11.79 45.34
CA VAL A 53 2.09 12.93 44.48
C VAL A 53 3.03 12.52 43.34
N ALA A 54 3.97 11.61 43.57
CA ALA A 54 4.85 11.09 42.53
C ALA A 54 4.18 10.03 41.64
N ALA A 55 3.27 9.22 42.19
CA ALA A 55 2.57 8.15 41.47
C ALA A 55 1.54 8.71 40.46
N VAL A 56 0.83 9.78 40.82
CA VAL A 56 -0.19 10.41 39.95
C VAL A 56 0.35 10.81 38.56
N PRO A 57 1.46 11.57 38.43
CA PRO A 57 1.98 11.93 37.11
C PRO A 57 2.52 10.72 36.34
N VAL A 58 3.12 9.74 37.01
CA VAL A 58 3.63 8.51 36.36
C VAL A 58 2.48 7.69 35.79
N MET A 59 1.43 7.46 36.58
CA MET A 59 0.25 6.71 36.14
C MET A 59 -0.58 7.51 35.11
N GLY A 60 -0.66 8.84 35.26
CA GLY A 60 -1.28 9.73 34.29
C GLY A 60 -0.58 9.68 32.94
N ALA A 61 0.76 9.73 32.93
CA ALA A 61 1.56 9.59 31.71
C ALA A 61 1.43 8.20 31.09
N ALA A 62 1.44 7.12 31.88
CA ALA A 62 1.23 5.76 31.39
C ALA A 62 -0.16 5.57 30.76
N THR A 63 -1.19 6.13 31.38
CA THR A 63 -2.57 6.09 30.87
C THR A 63 -2.70 6.91 29.58
N ALA A 64 -2.13 8.12 29.55
CA ALA A 64 -2.08 8.92 28.32
C ALA A 64 -1.32 8.20 27.21
N ALA A 65 -0.17 7.57 27.50
CA ALA A 65 0.59 6.78 26.53
C ALA A 65 -0.19 5.58 25.98
N ALA A 66 -1.01 4.93 26.81
CA ALA A 66 -1.82 3.78 26.41
C ALA A 66 -3.06 4.15 25.57
N LEU A 67 -3.65 5.32 25.84
CA LEU A 67 -4.93 5.74 25.24
C LEU A 67 -4.76 6.71 24.06
N VAL A 68 -3.72 7.54 24.05
CA VAL A 68 -3.50 8.50 22.97
C VAL A 68 -3.02 7.78 21.72
N GLN A 69 -3.77 8.00 20.65
CA GLN A 69 -3.43 7.55 19.30
C GLN A 69 -3.30 8.78 18.42
N ARG A 70 -2.27 8.78 17.57
CA ARG A 70 -2.08 9.76 16.52
C ARG A 70 -2.09 9.03 15.19
N ASP A 71 -3.02 9.40 14.31
CA ASP A 71 -3.15 8.82 12.96
C ASP A 71 -3.28 7.27 12.97
N GLY A 72 -3.95 6.72 14.00
CA GLY A 72 -4.12 5.27 14.20
C GLY A 72 -2.93 4.55 14.85
N LEU A 73 -1.80 5.22 15.07
CA LEU A 73 -0.66 4.69 15.79
C LEU A 73 -0.70 5.08 17.27
N SER A 74 -0.45 4.12 18.15
CA SER A 74 -0.24 4.38 19.57
C SER A 74 1.12 5.05 19.84
N LEU A 75 1.22 5.83 20.91
CA LEU A 75 2.42 6.62 21.22
C LEU A 75 3.69 5.78 21.39
N ASP A 76 3.59 4.56 21.90
CA ASP A 76 4.68 3.59 22.00
C ASP A 76 5.22 3.18 20.62
N ARG A 77 4.32 2.85 19.68
CA ARG A 77 4.69 2.52 18.30
C ARG A 77 5.30 3.72 17.59
N LEU A 78 4.78 4.92 17.83
CA LEU A 78 5.33 6.16 17.29
C LEU A 78 6.72 6.46 17.85
N LEU A 79 6.92 6.30 19.16
CA LEU A 79 8.22 6.50 19.81
C LEU A 79 9.25 5.47 19.31
N LEU A 80 8.84 4.21 19.18
CA LEU A 80 9.70 3.16 18.66
C LEU A 80 10.02 3.36 17.17
N ALA A 81 9.07 3.84 16.36
CA ALA A 81 9.33 4.27 14.99
C ALA A 81 10.30 5.46 14.95
N ALA A 82 10.14 6.44 15.84
CA ALA A 82 11.04 7.58 15.97
C ALA A 82 12.45 7.17 16.39
N VAL A 83 12.59 6.24 17.35
CA VAL A 83 13.90 5.70 17.76
C VAL A 83 14.55 4.91 16.62
N ARG A 84 13.78 4.08 15.90
CA ARG A 84 14.27 3.36 14.72
C ARG A 84 14.71 4.33 13.61
N PHE A 85 13.94 5.38 13.37
CA PHE A 85 14.28 6.43 12.41
C PHE A 85 15.50 7.25 12.84
N ALA A 86 15.63 7.57 14.12
CA ALA A 86 16.81 8.27 14.64
C ALA A 86 18.08 7.44 14.53
N ARG A 87 17.96 6.11 14.65
CA ARG A 87 19.06 5.15 14.51
C ARG A 87 19.31 4.70 13.08
N SER A 88 18.39 4.94 12.15
CA SER A 88 18.55 4.50 10.76
C SER A 88 19.51 5.43 10.01
N PRO A 89 20.29 4.89 9.05
CA PRO A 89 21.16 5.72 8.23
C PRO A 89 20.32 6.66 7.38
N LYS A 90 20.56 7.98 7.55
CA LYS A 90 19.82 9.06 6.87
C LYS A 90 20.26 9.28 5.42
N ARG A 91 21.45 8.81 5.05
CA ARG A 91 21.99 8.88 3.70
C ARG A 91 22.25 7.45 3.24
N ARG A 92 21.57 7.08 2.17
CA ARG A 92 21.71 5.79 1.53
C ARG A 92 21.94 6.01 0.04
N ALA A 93 22.78 5.17 -0.57
CA ALA A 93 23.07 5.26 -2.00
C ALA A 93 22.83 3.91 -2.68
N SER A 94 22.37 3.95 -3.93
CA SER A 94 22.35 2.77 -4.79
C SER A 94 23.79 2.40 -5.14
N GLY A 95 24.20 1.17 -4.84
CA GLY A 95 25.53 0.65 -5.14
C GLY A 95 26.15 -0.21 -4.04
N ILE A 96 27.08 -1.07 -4.45
CA ILE A 96 27.88 -1.90 -3.54
C ILE A 96 28.68 -0.97 -2.64
N ALA A 97 28.45 -1.06 -1.33
CA ALA A 97 29.26 -0.39 -0.32
C ALA A 97 30.65 -1.05 -0.24
N GLY A 98 31.46 -0.85 -1.28
CA GLY A 98 32.90 -0.90 -1.17
C GLY A 98 33.38 0.54 -1.17
N ALA A 99 33.81 1.06 -0.02
CA ALA A 99 34.63 2.25 -0.03
C ALA A 99 35.86 1.92 -0.88
N LEU A 100 35.91 2.40 -2.12
CA LEU A 100 37.14 2.31 -2.91
C LEU A 100 38.24 2.95 -2.06
N PRO A 101 39.38 2.27 -1.86
CA PRO A 101 40.41 2.76 -0.97
C PRO A 101 40.83 4.15 -1.44
N VAL A 102 40.62 5.14 -0.59
CA VAL A 102 40.96 6.53 -0.91
C VAL A 102 42.48 6.58 -1.02
N PRO A 103 43.05 7.10 -2.13
CA PRO A 103 44.49 7.19 -2.28
C PRO A 103 45.12 7.96 -1.11
N SER A 104 46.26 7.48 -0.61
CA SER A 104 46.92 7.97 0.61
C SER A 104 47.35 9.45 0.57
N TRP A 105 47.39 10.05 -0.62
CA TRP A 105 47.71 11.46 -0.82
C TRP A 105 46.50 12.40 -0.66
N VAL A 106 45.28 11.86 -0.54
CA VAL A 106 44.07 12.65 -0.26
C VAL A 106 43.96 12.90 1.25
N ARG A 107 44.34 14.11 1.68
CA ARG A 107 44.14 14.60 3.06
C ARG A 107 42.84 15.40 3.17
N ALA A 108 41.73 14.74 2.92
CA ALA A 108 40.41 15.30 3.16
C ALA A 108 39.75 14.58 4.33
N ASP A 109 39.07 15.31 5.21
CA ASP A 109 38.09 14.70 6.11
C ASP A 109 37.00 14.07 5.24
N THR A 110 37.08 12.75 5.06
CA THR A 110 36.12 12.05 4.22
C THR A 110 34.75 12.11 4.90
N PRO A 111 33.74 12.74 4.29
CA PRO A 111 32.40 12.74 4.84
C PRO A 111 31.92 11.30 5.01
N ARG A 112 31.09 11.04 6.02
CA ARG A 112 30.50 9.71 6.24
C ARG A 112 29.84 9.24 4.94
N LEU A 113 30.37 8.16 4.36
CA LEU A 113 29.83 7.58 3.14
C LEU A 113 28.38 7.14 3.39
N PRO A 114 27.47 7.33 2.43
CA PRO A 114 26.11 6.79 2.51
C PRO A 114 26.15 5.28 2.75
N SER A 115 25.25 4.76 3.58
CA SER A 115 25.13 3.31 3.71
C SER A 115 24.55 2.72 2.40
N PRO A 116 24.85 1.46 2.06
CA PRO A 116 24.25 0.84 0.89
C PRO A 116 22.73 0.83 1.03
N TRP A 117 22.04 1.07 -0.08
CA TRP A 117 20.61 0.89 -0.19
C TRP A 117 20.32 -0.57 -0.54
N ASP A 118 19.99 -1.36 0.48
CA ASP A 118 19.59 -2.75 0.32
C ASP A 118 18.09 -2.82 -0.01
N LEU A 119 17.76 -3.18 -1.25
CA LEU A 119 16.37 -3.40 -1.68
C LEU A 119 16.05 -4.87 -1.46
N PRO A 120 14.88 -5.19 -0.85
CA PRO A 120 14.43 -6.57 -0.75
C PRO A 120 14.10 -7.20 -2.10
N VAL A 121 14.10 -6.41 -3.19
CA VAL A 121 13.92 -6.86 -4.56
C VAL A 121 15.28 -6.90 -5.23
N HIS A 122 15.73 -8.09 -5.61
CA HIS A 122 17.03 -8.30 -6.27
C HIS A 122 16.92 -8.27 -7.79
N ALA A 123 15.87 -8.88 -8.35
CA ALA A 123 15.65 -8.94 -9.79
C ALA A 123 14.14 -9.03 -10.11
N ILE A 124 13.79 -8.64 -11.33
CA ILE A 124 12.44 -8.81 -11.90
C ILE A 124 12.63 -9.54 -13.22
N GLY A 125 12.02 -10.71 -13.36
CA GLY A 125 11.99 -11.46 -14.61
C GLY A 125 11.03 -10.81 -15.62
N ASP A 126 11.26 -11.05 -16.91
CA ASP A 126 10.38 -10.56 -17.98
C ASP A 126 8.95 -11.09 -17.82
N ASP A 127 8.80 -12.29 -17.23
CA ASP A 127 7.53 -12.92 -16.91
C ASP A 127 6.84 -12.35 -15.66
N GLY A 128 7.41 -11.29 -15.05
CA GLY A 128 6.83 -10.57 -13.92
C GLY A 128 7.12 -11.17 -12.55
N VAL A 129 7.91 -12.25 -12.48
CA VAL A 129 8.35 -12.82 -11.20
C VAL A 129 9.41 -11.92 -10.56
N VAL A 130 9.20 -11.58 -9.29
CA VAL A 130 10.10 -10.79 -8.47
C VAL A 130 10.96 -11.72 -7.62
N ASP A 131 12.27 -11.60 -7.76
CA ASP A 131 13.25 -12.28 -6.90
C ASP A 131 13.49 -11.44 -5.65
N LEU A 132 13.21 -12.03 -4.48
CA LEU A 132 13.39 -11.44 -3.16
C LEU A 132 14.62 -12.03 -2.42
N GLY A 133 15.51 -12.73 -3.12
CA GLY A 133 16.74 -13.29 -2.58
C GLY A 133 16.45 -14.36 -1.53
N GLU A 134 16.97 -14.18 -0.32
CA GLU A 134 16.72 -15.10 0.81
C GLU A 134 15.24 -15.19 1.22
N HIS A 135 14.41 -14.26 0.72
CA HIS A 135 12.98 -14.23 0.99
C HIS A 135 12.13 -14.92 -0.08
N GLY A 136 12.74 -15.57 -1.08
CA GLY A 136 12.07 -16.36 -2.12
C GLY A 136 11.58 -15.51 -3.30
N CYS A 137 10.44 -15.86 -3.89
CA CYS A 137 9.90 -15.17 -5.07
C CYS A 137 8.50 -14.60 -4.80
N ALA A 138 8.10 -13.60 -5.59
CA ALA A 138 6.74 -13.08 -5.61
C ALA A 138 6.23 -12.84 -7.02
N ALA A 139 4.91 -12.85 -7.19
CA ALA A 139 4.23 -12.46 -8.41
C ALA A 139 3.10 -11.47 -8.06
N VAL A 140 2.86 -10.50 -8.94
CA VAL A 140 1.89 -9.41 -8.71
C VAL A 140 0.76 -9.51 -9.72
N VAL A 141 -0.47 -9.58 -9.22
CA VAL A 141 -1.69 -9.57 -10.02
C VAL A 141 -2.38 -8.22 -9.83
N ALA A 142 -2.63 -7.50 -10.92
CA ALA A 142 -3.46 -6.31 -10.89
C ALA A 142 -4.94 -6.68 -11.03
N CYS A 143 -5.79 -6.04 -10.23
CA CYS A 143 -7.22 -6.28 -10.20
C CYS A 143 -8.00 -4.98 -10.40
N THR A 144 -9.12 -5.06 -11.14
CA THR A 144 -10.08 -3.96 -11.21
C THR A 144 -10.99 -3.94 -10.00
N THR A 145 -11.62 -2.80 -9.74
CA THR A 145 -12.70 -2.71 -8.74
C THR A 145 -14.05 -3.06 -9.35
N VAL A 146 -14.97 -3.61 -8.57
CA VAL A 146 -16.35 -3.88 -8.97
C VAL A 146 -17.33 -2.97 -8.22
N SER A 147 -18.33 -2.42 -8.92
CA SER A 147 -19.35 -1.54 -8.33
C SER A 147 -20.42 -2.34 -7.57
N PHE A 148 -20.05 -2.90 -6.43
CA PHE A 148 -20.88 -3.83 -5.65
C PHE A 148 -22.28 -3.29 -5.31
N SER A 149 -22.37 -2.02 -4.88
CA SER A 149 -23.64 -1.41 -4.46
C SER A 149 -24.65 -1.18 -5.58
N LEU A 150 -24.19 -1.15 -6.84
CA LEU A 150 -25.04 -0.97 -8.01
C LEU A 150 -25.59 -2.31 -8.56
N ARG A 151 -25.18 -3.44 -7.97
CA ARG A 151 -25.61 -4.78 -8.38
C ARG A 151 -26.89 -5.19 -7.69
N THR A 152 -27.67 -6.04 -8.35
CA THR A 152 -28.86 -6.68 -7.77
C THR A 152 -28.46 -7.59 -6.59
N PRO A 153 -29.38 -7.91 -5.66
CA PRO A 153 -29.06 -8.79 -4.53
C PRO A 153 -28.53 -10.16 -4.93
N ALA A 154 -29.01 -10.73 -6.04
CA ALA A 154 -28.54 -12.00 -6.57
C ALA A 154 -27.10 -11.90 -7.11
N GLU A 155 -26.79 -10.85 -7.88
CA GLU A 155 -25.43 -10.58 -8.34
C GLU A 155 -24.47 -10.30 -7.17
N GLN A 156 -24.91 -9.56 -6.15
CA GLN A 156 -24.12 -9.33 -4.94
C GLN A 156 -23.78 -10.65 -4.24
N ALA A 157 -24.75 -11.55 -4.08
CA ALA A 157 -24.51 -12.88 -3.51
C ALA A 157 -23.53 -13.70 -4.37
N GLY A 158 -23.64 -13.61 -5.69
CA GLY A 158 -22.71 -14.23 -6.64
C GLY A 158 -21.27 -13.71 -6.46
N LEU A 159 -21.09 -12.39 -6.39
CA LEU A 159 -19.78 -11.77 -6.16
C LEU A 159 -19.18 -12.20 -4.82
N VAL A 160 -19.98 -12.18 -3.75
CA VAL A 160 -19.54 -12.62 -2.41
C VAL A 160 -19.12 -14.10 -2.44
N SER A 161 -19.88 -14.96 -3.11
CA SER A 161 -19.55 -16.39 -3.28
C SER A 161 -18.24 -16.58 -4.07
N GLY A 162 -18.04 -15.79 -5.13
CA GLY A 162 -16.81 -15.80 -5.92
C GLY A 162 -15.58 -15.40 -5.09
N PHE A 163 -15.66 -14.31 -4.33
CA PHE A 163 -14.58 -13.90 -3.43
C PHE A 163 -14.34 -14.91 -2.30
N ALA A 164 -15.40 -15.50 -1.73
CA ALA A 164 -15.26 -16.57 -0.73
C ALA A 164 -14.54 -17.79 -1.32
N SER A 165 -14.88 -18.17 -2.56
CA SER A 165 -14.21 -19.26 -3.28
C SER A 165 -12.73 -18.96 -3.52
N PHE A 166 -12.38 -17.72 -3.88
CA PHE A 166 -10.99 -17.27 -3.98
C PHE A 166 -10.25 -17.41 -2.65
N LEU A 167 -10.82 -16.90 -1.56
CA LEU A 167 -10.16 -17.00 -0.24
C LEU A 167 -9.99 -18.45 0.23
N ASN A 168 -10.98 -19.31 -0.06
CA ASN A 168 -10.93 -20.73 0.29
C ASN A 168 -9.94 -21.53 -0.58
N SER A 169 -9.56 -21.04 -1.76
CA SER A 169 -8.59 -21.72 -2.64
C SER A 169 -7.13 -21.38 -2.30
N LEU A 170 -6.89 -20.40 -1.43
CA LEU A 170 -5.56 -19.98 -1.03
C LEU A 170 -4.87 -21.08 -0.21
N THR A 171 -3.77 -21.60 -0.76
CA THR A 171 -2.93 -22.61 -0.09
C THR A 171 -1.70 -21.99 0.58
N ALA A 172 -1.50 -20.69 0.43
CA ALA A 172 -0.41 -19.91 0.99
C ALA A 172 -0.88 -18.48 1.30
N PRO A 173 -0.21 -17.74 2.18
CA PRO A 173 -0.52 -16.35 2.44
C PRO A 173 -0.44 -15.50 1.16
N VAL A 174 -1.47 -14.69 0.92
CA VAL A 174 -1.46 -13.67 -0.14
C VAL A 174 -1.60 -12.30 0.51
N GLN A 175 -1.00 -11.29 -0.11
CA GLN A 175 -1.14 -9.91 0.34
C GLN A 175 -2.03 -9.15 -0.64
N ILE A 176 -3.08 -8.52 -0.12
CA ILE A 176 -3.94 -7.62 -0.91
C ILE A 176 -3.51 -6.20 -0.59
N VAL A 177 -3.03 -5.48 -1.60
CA VAL A 177 -2.56 -4.10 -1.47
C VAL A 177 -3.54 -3.20 -2.22
N ILE A 178 -4.11 -2.23 -1.51
CA ILE A 178 -4.98 -1.21 -2.09
C ILE A 178 -4.29 0.13 -1.92
N ARG A 179 -3.91 0.76 -3.04
CA ARG A 179 -3.24 2.07 -3.06
C ARG A 179 -4.18 3.11 -3.62
N ALA A 180 -4.22 4.27 -2.98
CA ALA A 180 -4.83 5.47 -3.54
C ALA A 180 -3.72 6.33 -4.13
N GLU A 181 -3.74 6.54 -5.45
CA GLU A 181 -2.73 7.31 -6.17
C GLU A 181 -3.34 8.61 -6.69
N SER A 182 -2.63 9.73 -6.50
CA SER A 182 -3.00 11.00 -7.11
C SER A 182 -2.75 10.96 -8.61
N ILE A 183 -3.76 11.32 -9.40
CA ILE A 183 -3.68 11.36 -10.86
C ILE A 183 -3.35 12.79 -11.31
N ARG A 184 -2.43 12.94 -12.26
CA ARG A 184 -2.27 14.17 -13.03
C ARG A 184 -2.98 14.06 -14.37
N LEU A 185 -3.75 15.08 -14.70
CA LEU A 185 -4.35 15.21 -16.01
C LEU A 185 -3.48 16.01 -16.98
N ASP A 186 -2.43 16.72 -16.52
CA ASP A 186 -1.57 17.55 -17.38
C ASP A 186 -1.08 16.79 -18.62
N PRO A 187 -0.56 15.55 -18.53
CA PRO A 187 -0.12 14.81 -19.72
C PRO A 187 -1.26 14.50 -20.71
N LEU A 188 -2.48 14.30 -20.20
CA LEU A 188 -3.65 14.03 -21.04
C LEU A 188 -4.13 15.30 -21.72
N VAL A 189 -4.14 16.43 -21.00
CA VAL A 189 -4.43 17.76 -21.56
C VAL A 189 -3.42 18.07 -22.67
N ASP A 190 -2.12 17.91 -22.40
CA ASP A 190 -1.07 18.12 -23.39
C ASP A 190 -1.24 17.23 -24.63
N SER A 191 -1.62 15.95 -24.44
CA SER A 191 -1.87 15.05 -25.58
C SER A 191 -3.08 15.46 -26.41
N LEU A 192 -4.16 15.95 -25.78
CA LEU A 192 -5.35 16.41 -26.46
C LEU A 192 -5.06 17.68 -27.26
N ASP A 193 -4.33 18.63 -26.67
CA ASP A 193 -3.93 19.87 -27.33
C ASP A 193 -2.99 19.62 -28.52
N GLN A 194 -2.09 18.65 -28.41
CA GLN A 194 -1.20 18.25 -29.50
C GLN A 194 -1.95 17.52 -30.63
N ALA A 195 -2.94 16.69 -30.30
CA ALA A 195 -3.70 15.92 -31.29
C ALA A 195 -4.81 16.74 -31.97
N ALA A 196 -5.38 17.74 -31.29
CA ALA A 196 -6.54 18.50 -31.77
C ALA A 196 -6.37 19.08 -33.20
N PRO A 197 -5.23 19.71 -33.58
CA PRO A 197 -5.04 20.27 -34.92
C PRO A 197 -4.99 19.21 -36.04
N GLY A 198 -4.73 17.94 -35.70
CA GLY A 198 -4.66 16.83 -36.64
C GLY A 198 -6.01 16.14 -36.90
N LEU A 199 -7.09 16.57 -36.23
CA LEU A 199 -8.40 15.94 -36.35
C LEU A 199 -9.06 16.28 -37.71
N PRO A 200 -9.78 15.33 -38.31
CA PRO A 200 -10.27 15.45 -39.69
C PRO A 200 -11.39 16.48 -39.89
N HIS A 201 -12.02 16.95 -38.81
CA HIS A 201 -13.15 17.87 -38.87
C HIS A 201 -13.01 18.98 -37.81
N PRO A 202 -13.26 20.27 -38.16
CA PRO A 202 -13.07 21.40 -37.23
C PRO A 202 -13.92 21.32 -35.97
N ALA A 203 -15.11 20.71 -36.05
CA ALA A 203 -15.93 20.47 -34.85
C ALA A 203 -15.29 19.46 -33.87
N LEU A 204 -14.53 18.48 -34.37
CA LEU A 204 -13.80 17.53 -33.51
C LEU A 204 -12.59 18.20 -32.86
N GLU A 205 -11.89 19.05 -33.61
CA GLU A 205 -10.82 19.90 -33.07
C GLU A 205 -11.33 20.81 -31.94
N ALA A 206 -12.47 21.49 -32.16
CA ALA A 206 -13.10 22.31 -31.11
C ALA A 206 -13.50 21.46 -29.89
N ALA A 207 -14.12 20.30 -30.09
CA ALA A 207 -14.52 19.41 -29.01
C ALA A 207 -13.32 18.88 -28.20
N ALA A 208 -12.19 18.58 -28.86
CA ALA A 208 -10.97 18.13 -28.21
C ALA A 208 -10.38 19.23 -27.31
N ARG A 209 -10.35 20.48 -27.77
CA ARG A 209 -9.90 21.64 -26.96
C ARG A 209 -10.82 21.91 -25.79
N ASP A 210 -12.14 21.92 -26.01
CA ASP A 210 -13.12 22.10 -24.92
C ASP A 210 -12.97 20.99 -23.86
N HIS A 211 -12.67 19.76 -24.29
CA HIS A 211 -12.40 18.67 -23.35
C HIS A 211 -11.10 18.87 -22.57
N ALA A 212 -10.03 19.30 -23.23
CA ALA A 212 -8.75 19.63 -22.59
C ALA A 212 -8.92 20.75 -21.53
N ASP A 213 -9.66 21.81 -21.86
CA ASP A 213 -10.00 22.90 -20.94
C ASP A 213 -10.81 22.41 -19.73
N HIS A 214 -11.79 21.52 -19.95
CA HIS A 214 -12.56 20.90 -18.88
C HIS A 214 -11.68 20.06 -17.94
N LEU A 215 -10.81 19.22 -18.49
CA LEU A 215 -9.88 18.39 -17.71
C LEU A 215 -8.89 19.26 -16.92
N ALA A 216 -8.39 20.34 -17.51
CA ALA A 216 -7.52 21.30 -16.82
C ALA A 216 -8.27 22.00 -15.66
N ALA A 217 -9.54 22.36 -15.85
CA ALA A 217 -10.37 22.92 -14.79
C ALA A 217 -10.65 21.91 -13.66
N LEU A 218 -10.89 20.65 -13.99
CA LEU A 218 -11.04 19.56 -13.01
C LEU A 218 -9.76 19.38 -12.18
N ALA A 219 -8.60 19.33 -12.83
CA ALA A 219 -7.31 19.17 -12.16
C ALA A 219 -6.99 20.32 -11.19
N ARG A 220 -7.46 21.55 -11.48
CA ARG A 220 -7.30 22.71 -10.58
C ARG A 220 -8.25 22.71 -9.39
N SER A 221 -9.45 22.15 -9.55
CA SER A 221 -10.52 22.22 -8.55
C SER A 221 -10.54 21.03 -7.58
N GLN A 222 -10.02 19.86 -7.99
CA GLN A 222 -10.15 18.63 -7.22
C GLN A 222 -8.86 17.80 -7.23
N SER A 223 -8.58 17.15 -6.09
CA SER A 223 -7.57 16.09 -6.03
C SER A 223 -8.18 14.79 -6.56
N LEU A 224 -7.82 14.42 -7.79
CA LEU A 224 -8.25 13.17 -8.40
C LEU A 224 -7.41 12.00 -7.89
N LEU A 225 -8.09 10.94 -7.43
CA LEU A 225 -7.47 9.73 -6.91
C LEU A 225 -7.92 8.52 -7.73
N ARG A 226 -6.99 7.64 -8.10
CA ARG A 226 -7.31 6.28 -8.56
C ARG A 226 -7.02 5.27 -7.47
N ARG A 227 -7.79 4.18 -7.45
CA ARG A 227 -7.49 3.00 -6.63
C ARG A 227 -6.74 1.98 -7.48
N GLN A 228 -5.53 1.63 -7.08
CA GLN A 228 -4.82 0.48 -7.60
C GLN A 228 -4.99 -0.68 -6.63
N VAL A 229 -5.52 -1.80 -7.11
CA VAL A 229 -5.70 -3.03 -6.31
C VAL A 229 -4.74 -4.07 -6.85
N LEU A 230 -3.88 -4.58 -5.98
CA LEU A 230 -2.86 -5.57 -6.29
C LEU A 230 -3.03 -6.77 -5.36
N VAL A 231 -2.89 -7.97 -5.90
CA VAL A 231 -2.76 -9.21 -5.14
C VAL A 231 -1.34 -9.73 -5.34
N VAL A 232 -0.57 -9.80 -4.26
CA VAL A 232 0.81 -10.28 -4.27
C VAL A 232 0.81 -11.70 -3.72
N VAL A 233 1.29 -12.63 -4.54
CA VAL A 233 1.52 -14.03 -4.15
C VAL A 233 3.00 -14.20 -3.89
N ARG A 234 3.35 -14.78 -2.74
CA ARG A 234 4.75 -15.03 -2.36
C ARG A 234 4.98 -16.51 -2.06
N ASP A 235 6.16 -16.99 -2.38
CA ASP A 235 6.66 -18.28 -1.93
C ASP A 235 8.10 -18.12 -1.41
N ALA A 236 8.36 -18.60 -0.19
CA ALA A 236 9.66 -18.48 0.47
C ALA A 236 10.60 -19.67 0.18
N GLY A 237 10.24 -20.54 -0.76
CA GLY A 237 11.06 -21.67 -1.17
C GLY A 237 12.29 -21.29 -2.00
N ASP A 238 13.02 -22.31 -2.44
CA ASP A 238 14.15 -22.18 -3.37
C ASP A 238 13.75 -21.44 -4.65
N ILE A 239 14.53 -20.44 -5.06
CA ILE A 239 14.21 -19.47 -6.13
C ILE A 239 13.68 -20.16 -7.39
N SER A 240 14.30 -21.24 -7.84
CA SER A 240 13.92 -21.91 -9.09
C SER A 240 12.52 -22.53 -9.01
N ARG A 241 12.19 -23.15 -7.86
CA ARG A 241 10.86 -23.74 -7.62
C ARG A 241 9.83 -22.69 -7.23
N ALA A 242 10.25 -21.71 -6.44
CA ALA A 242 9.42 -20.61 -5.97
C ALA A 242 8.90 -19.80 -7.15
N ALA A 243 9.74 -19.46 -8.14
CA ALA A 243 9.34 -18.73 -9.35
C ALA A 243 8.18 -19.41 -10.10
N ALA A 244 8.33 -20.70 -10.42
CA ALA A 244 7.28 -21.47 -11.09
C ALA A 244 5.99 -21.58 -10.24
N THR A 245 6.15 -21.70 -8.92
CA THR A 245 5.04 -21.86 -7.98
C THR A 245 4.25 -20.56 -7.84
N VAL A 246 4.91 -19.41 -7.66
CA VAL A 246 4.23 -18.10 -7.54
C VAL A 246 3.52 -17.74 -8.83
N ARG A 247 4.12 -18.03 -9.99
CA ARG A 247 3.50 -17.77 -11.28
C ARG A 247 2.22 -18.59 -11.46
N ARG A 248 2.30 -19.90 -11.23
CA ARG A 248 1.11 -20.78 -11.32
C ARG A 248 0.01 -20.33 -10.36
N ARG A 249 0.35 -20.02 -9.11
CA ARG A 249 -0.62 -19.54 -8.12
C ARG A 249 -1.23 -18.19 -8.51
N ALA A 250 -0.45 -17.30 -9.13
CA ALA A 250 -0.95 -16.02 -9.62
C ALA A 250 -1.91 -16.20 -10.81
N GLU A 251 -1.62 -17.12 -11.73
CA GLU A 251 -2.55 -17.49 -12.82
C GLU A 251 -3.83 -18.12 -12.28
N ASP A 252 -3.73 -18.99 -11.27
CA ASP A 252 -4.90 -19.55 -10.57
C ASP A 252 -5.73 -18.43 -9.92
N ALA A 253 -5.07 -17.48 -9.25
CA ALA A 253 -5.74 -16.31 -8.68
C ALA A 253 -6.46 -15.48 -9.75
N VAL A 254 -5.82 -15.24 -10.91
CA VAL A 254 -6.46 -14.55 -12.06
C VAL A 254 -7.73 -15.28 -12.50
N ARG A 255 -7.67 -16.61 -12.68
CA ARG A 255 -8.83 -17.41 -13.10
C ARG A 255 -9.98 -17.34 -12.10
N VAL A 256 -9.69 -17.48 -10.81
CA VAL A 256 -10.74 -17.48 -9.77
C VAL A 256 -11.32 -16.08 -9.55
N LEU A 257 -10.49 -15.03 -9.61
CA LEU A 257 -10.96 -13.64 -9.50
C LEU A 257 -11.80 -13.20 -10.71
N ALA A 258 -11.48 -13.70 -11.91
CA ALA A 258 -12.31 -13.50 -13.10
C ALA A 258 -13.73 -14.07 -12.89
N ALA A 259 -13.84 -15.27 -12.31
CA ALA A 259 -15.14 -15.85 -11.94
C ALA A 259 -15.87 -15.04 -10.85
N ALA A 260 -15.13 -14.31 -10.01
CA ALA A 260 -15.68 -13.36 -9.03
C ALA A 260 -16.03 -11.98 -9.64
N GLY A 261 -16.09 -11.86 -10.96
CA GLY A 261 -16.50 -10.63 -11.66
C GLY A 261 -15.45 -9.52 -11.68
N THR A 262 -14.21 -9.83 -11.28
CA THR A 262 -13.09 -8.88 -11.28
C THR A 262 -12.16 -9.16 -12.46
N LEU A 263 -11.83 -8.15 -13.25
CA LEU A 263 -10.77 -8.31 -14.25
C LEU A 263 -9.43 -8.35 -13.51
N ALA A 264 -8.78 -9.49 -13.56
CA ALA A 264 -7.48 -9.73 -12.96
C ALA A 264 -6.45 -10.08 -14.03
N ARG A 265 -5.23 -9.60 -13.87
CA ARG A 265 -4.14 -9.80 -14.82
C ARG A 265 -2.83 -9.95 -14.09
N LEU A 266 -2.05 -10.97 -14.45
CA LEU A 266 -0.66 -11.09 -14.02
C LEU A 266 0.15 -9.95 -14.67
N LEU A 267 0.90 -9.20 -13.87
CA LEU A 267 1.74 -8.12 -14.36
C LEU A 267 3.01 -8.67 -14.99
N THR A 268 3.44 -8.05 -16.10
CA THR A 268 4.72 -8.33 -16.75
C THR A 268 5.89 -7.66 -16.02
N GLY A 269 7.14 -8.04 -16.31
CA GLY A 269 8.32 -7.44 -15.70
C GLY A 269 8.34 -5.90 -15.72
N PRO A 270 8.13 -5.24 -16.88
CA PRO A 270 8.06 -3.77 -16.96
C PRO A 270 6.96 -3.15 -16.11
N GLU A 271 5.80 -3.80 -16.01
CA GLU A 271 4.68 -3.30 -15.23
C GLU A 271 4.89 -3.47 -13.73
N VAL A 272 5.48 -4.58 -13.31
CA VAL A 272 5.89 -4.78 -11.91
C VAL A 272 6.93 -3.74 -11.52
N HIS A 273 7.91 -3.47 -12.40
CA HIS A 273 8.88 -2.40 -12.18
C HIS A 273 8.19 -1.04 -12.04
N ALA A 274 7.23 -0.70 -12.92
CA ALA A 274 6.47 0.54 -12.83
C ALA A 274 5.67 0.65 -11.51
N VAL A 275 5.08 -0.45 -11.05
CA VAL A 275 4.38 -0.51 -9.75
C VAL A 275 5.33 -0.28 -8.59
N LEU A 276 6.52 -0.90 -8.60
CA LEU A 276 7.51 -0.73 -7.54
C LEU A 276 8.08 0.69 -7.51
N VAL A 277 8.38 1.29 -8.66
CA VAL A 277 8.80 2.69 -8.77
C VAL A 277 7.72 3.62 -8.24
N SER A 278 6.47 3.42 -8.66
CA SER A 278 5.31 4.14 -8.15
C SER A 278 5.16 4.01 -6.63
N ALA A 279 5.40 2.82 -6.07
CA ALA A 279 5.33 2.59 -4.63
C ALA A 279 6.48 3.26 -3.86
N ALA A 280 7.64 3.43 -4.49
CA ALA A 280 8.79 4.13 -3.92
C ALA A 280 8.69 5.66 -4.00
N ASP A 281 7.75 6.21 -4.79
CA ASP A 281 7.48 7.64 -4.90
C ASP A 281 6.12 8.02 -4.27
N PRO A 282 6.05 8.17 -2.93
CA PRO A 282 4.79 8.47 -2.23
C PRO A 282 4.26 9.89 -2.53
N ALA A 283 5.11 10.81 -2.99
CA ALA A 283 4.72 12.16 -3.38
C ALA A 283 4.42 12.27 -4.89
N GLY A 284 4.80 11.23 -5.64
CA GLY A 284 4.59 11.11 -7.07
C GLY A 284 3.12 11.23 -7.43
N ARG A 285 2.85 12.06 -8.43
CA ARG A 285 1.55 12.12 -9.07
C ARG A 285 1.63 11.34 -10.38
N HIS A 286 0.70 10.44 -10.56
CA HIS A 286 0.76 9.39 -11.57
C HIS A 286 0.02 9.85 -12.83
N GLY A 287 0.51 9.43 -14.00
CA GLY A 287 -0.24 9.62 -15.24
C GLY A 287 -1.56 8.83 -15.21
N PRO A 288 -2.52 9.18 -16.08
CA PRO A 288 -3.68 8.34 -16.29
C PRO A 288 -3.24 6.91 -16.70
N PRO A 289 -3.99 5.87 -16.36
CA PRO A 289 -3.67 4.51 -16.80
C PRO A 289 -3.63 4.41 -18.33
N GLU A 290 -2.66 3.66 -18.84
CA GLU A 290 -2.41 3.38 -20.27
C GLU A 290 -3.58 2.65 -20.97
N ALA A 291 -4.60 2.22 -20.21
CA ALA A 291 -5.83 1.64 -20.71
C ALA A 291 -6.86 2.68 -21.23
N LEU A 292 -6.51 3.98 -21.22
CA LEU A 292 -7.20 4.91 -22.11
C LEU A 292 -6.79 4.56 -23.53
N ALA A 293 -7.76 4.32 -24.40
CA ALA A 293 -7.48 4.17 -25.82
C ALA A 293 -6.59 5.36 -26.25
N PRO A 294 -5.43 5.12 -26.90
CA PRO A 294 -4.60 6.21 -27.36
C PRO A 294 -5.42 7.08 -28.31
N THR A 295 -5.08 8.37 -28.44
CA THR A 295 -5.93 9.35 -29.13
C THR A 295 -6.22 8.98 -30.59
N ASP A 296 -5.40 8.12 -31.18
CA ASP A 296 -5.51 7.54 -32.53
C ASP A 296 -6.24 6.19 -32.60
N ALA A 297 -6.54 5.55 -31.46
CA ALA A 297 -7.29 4.30 -31.43
C ALA A 297 -8.78 4.54 -31.71
N VAL A 298 -9.24 4.05 -32.85
CA VAL A 298 -10.65 4.03 -33.22
C VAL A 298 -11.39 3.06 -32.29
N ILE A 299 -12.14 3.61 -31.33
CA ILE A 299 -13.05 2.83 -30.48
C ILE A 299 -14.30 2.51 -31.30
N THR A 300 -14.36 1.31 -31.87
CA THR A 300 -15.59 0.82 -32.50
C THR A 300 -16.55 0.29 -31.44
N GLY A 301 -17.80 0.74 -31.46
CA GLY A 301 -18.88 0.13 -30.69
C GLY A 301 -19.18 -1.29 -31.17
N PRO A 302 -19.92 -2.11 -30.39
CA PRO A 302 -20.38 -3.40 -30.89
C PRO A 302 -21.19 -3.16 -32.16
N THR A 303 -20.74 -3.73 -33.29
CA THR A 303 -21.52 -3.78 -34.51
C THR A 303 -22.79 -4.56 -34.19
N GLY A 304 -23.90 -3.84 -34.04
CA GLY A 304 -25.21 -4.46 -33.99
C GLY A 304 -25.33 -5.36 -35.20
N GLY A 305 -25.50 -6.66 -34.97
CA GLY A 305 -25.83 -7.59 -36.03
C GLY A 305 -27.09 -7.08 -36.70
N GLY A 306 -26.95 -6.63 -37.94
CA GLY A 306 -28.09 -6.46 -38.83
C GLY A 306 -28.68 -7.85 -39.04
N GLU A 307 -29.80 -8.12 -38.37
CA GLU A 307 -30.77 -9.08 -38.88
C GLU A 307 -31.40 -8.45 -40.13
N GLU A 308 -30.79 -8.73 -41.29
CA GLU A 308 -31.44 -8.64 -42.59
C GLU A 308 -31.92 -10.03 -42.99
N GLY A 309 -33.22 -10.15 -43.32
CA GLY A 309 -33.77 -11.23 -44.17
C GLY A 309 -34.58 -12.30 -43.47
#